data_AF-A0A960JZ66-F1
#
_entry.id   AF-A0A960JZ66-F1
#
_cell.length_a   1.000
_cell.length_b   1.000
_cell.length_c   1.000
_cell.angle_alpha   90.00
_cell.angle_beta   90.00
_cell.angle_gamma   90.00
#
_symmetry.space_group_name_H-M   'P 1'
#
loop_
_entity.id
_entity.type
_entity.pdbx_description
1 polymer ?
#
loop_
_entity_poly.entity_id
_entity_poly.type
_entity_poly.pdbx_seq_one_letter_code
_entity_poly.pdbx_strand_id
1 'polypeptide(L)'
;MAVTLTTAPAGQANGAVKAPAWARELLGPSPAAVRRQVGGIEVSVLQGKDRAMVSAVVGGALRLARKAFEDATTATYEAVRQELETLTACHPLRLWNFIPELLAPLGDLPHRYMAFNAGRYRS
;
A
#
# COMPACT_ATOMS: atom_id res chain seq x y z
N MET A 1 10.64 -4.07 9.83
CA MET A 1 9.60 -3.19 9.24
C MET A 1 8.75 -3.96 8.24
N ALA A 2 7.44 -3.81 8.33
CA ALA A 2 6.43 -4.48 7.50
C ALA A 2 5.64 -3.44 6.72
N VAL A 3 5.59 -3.48 5.40
CA VAL A 3 4.88 -2.50 4.57
C VAL A 3 3.70 -3.19 3.90
N THR A 4 2.49 -2.66 4.07
CA THR A 4 1.28 -3.20 3.43
C THR A 4 0.73 -2.20 2.42
N LEU A 5 0.66 -2.61 1.16
CA LEU A 5 0.10 -1.83 0.07
C LEU A 5 -1.22 -2.50 -0.32
N THR A 6 -2.33 -1.80 -0.13
CA THR A 6 -3.65 -2.34 -0.45
C THR A 6 -4.31 -1.43 -1.47
N THR A 7 -4.83 -2.00 -2.54
CA THR A 7 -5.73 -1.29 -3.45
C THR A 7 -7.13 -1.88 -3.24
N ALA A 8 -8.13 -1.04 -3.03
CA ALA A 8 -9.48 -1.49 -2.68
C ALA A 8 -10.51 -1.06 -3.75
N PRO A 9 -11.55 -1.87 -4.02
CA PRO A 9 -12.61 -1.51 -4.94
C PRO A 9 -13.47 -0.34 -4.41
N ALA A 10 -14.03 0.46 -5.31
CA ALA A 10 -14.91 1.58 -4.95
C ALA A 10 -16.23 1.06 -4.38
N GLY A 11 -16.60 1.51 -3.18
CA GLY A 11 -17.87 1.15 -2.51
C GLY A 11 -17.71 0.21 -1.33
N GLN A 12 -16.51 -0.32 -1.05
CA GLN A 12 -16.19 -0.87 0.27
C GLN A 12 -15.53 0.20 1.14
N ALA A 13 -16.36 0.95 1.86
CA ALA A 13 -15.89 1.53 3.12
C ALA A 13 -15.58 0.35 4.07
N ASN A 14 -14.40 0.34 4.71
CA ASN A 14 -14.02 -0.57 5.80
C ASN A 14 -13.67 -2.05 5.50
N GLY A 15 -13.25 -2.38 4.28
CA GLY A 15 -12.61 -3.67 3.98
C GLY A 15 -11.08 -3.59 3.95
N ALA A 16 -10.43 -2.77 4.78
CA ALA A 16 -8.98 -2.59 4.74
C ALA A 16 -8.28 -3.95 4.90
N VAL A 17 -7.69 -4.46 3.83
CA VAL A 17 -6.95 -5.72 3.90
C VAL A 17 -5.79 -5.49 4.86
N LYS A 18 -5.84 -6.21 5.99
CA LYS A 18 -4.89 -6.04 7.07
C LYS A 18 -3.62 -6.83 6.76
N ALA A 19 -2.49 -6.31 7.20
CA ALA A 19 -1.27 -7.09 7.31
C ALA A 19 -1.55 -8.40 8.08
N PRO A 20 -0.83 -9.49 7.79
CA PRO A 20 -0.93 -10.71 8.59
C PRO A 20 -0.77 -10.44 10.09
N ALA A 21 -1.53 -11.14 10.93
CA ALA A 21 -1.56 -10.91 12.38
C ALA A 21 -0.16 -10.96 13.01
N TRP A 22 0.63 -11.97 12.64
CA TRP A 22 2.02 -12.12 13.09
C TRP A 22 2.89 -10.89 12.79
N ALA A 23 2.66 -10.18 11.69
CA ALA A 23 3.43 -8.99 11.35
C ALA A 23 3.09 -7.80 12.26
N ARG A 24 1.85 -7.73 12.75
CA ARG A 24 1.42 -6.73 13.73
C ARG A 24 1.95 -7.05 15.12
N GLU A 25 1.98 -8.32 15.49
CA GLU A 25 2.54 -8.79 16.76
C GLU A 25 4.03 -8.42 16.91
N LEU A 26 4.78 -8.39 15.80
CA LEU A 26 6.18 -7.95 15.80
C LEU A 26 6.39 -6.49 16.25
N LEU A 27 5.36 -5.64 16.25
CA LEU A 27 5.46 -4.25 16.71
C LEU A 27 5.44 -4.12 18.23
N GLY A 28 5.08 -5.19 18.95
CA GLY A 28 4.91 -5.17 20.39
C GLY A 28 3.58 -4.55 20.86
N PRO A 29 3.40 -4.36 22.18
CA PRO A 29 2.16 -3.85 22.74
C PRO A 29 1.95 -2.37 22.39
N SER A 30 0.70 -2.00 22.11
CA SER A 30 0.22 -0.61 21.95
C SER A 30 1.08 0.27 21.02
N PRO A 31 1.25 -0.10 19.73
CA PRO A 31 1.98 0.75 18.81
C PRO A 31 1.29 2.11 18.63
N ALA A 32 2.08 3.18 18.57
CA ALA A 32 1.57 4.50 18.23
C ALA A 32 0.99 4.46 16.81
N ALA A 33 -0.18 5.09 16.60
CA ALA A 33 -0.89 5.06 15.33
C ALA A 33 -1.09 6.47 14.78
N VAL A 34 -0.70 6.68 13.52
CA VAL A 34 -0.93 7.92 12.77
C VAL A 34 -1.62 7.59 11.46
N ARG A 35 -2.57 8.41 11.04
CA ARG A 35 -3.23 8.31 9.73
C ARG A 35 -3.24 9.67 9.04
N ARG A 36 -3.07 9.66 7.71
CA ARG A 36 -3.09 10.86 6.88
C ARG A 36 -3.51 10.54 5.44
N GLN A 37 -3.86 11.56 4.69
CA GLN A 37 -4.19 11.49 3.27
C GLN A 37 -3.09 12.20 2.47
N VAL A 38 -2.52 11.52 1.46
CA VAL A 38 -1.47 12.06 0.59
C VAL A 38 -1.90 11.84 -0.86
N GLY A 39 -2.27 12.91 -1.56
CA GLY A 39 -2.66 12.81 -2.98
C GLY A 39 -3.79 11.81 -3.27
N GLY A 40 -4.75 11.64 -2.36
CA GLY A 40 -5.84 10.65 -2.48
C GLY A 40 -5.48 9.22 -2.05
N ILE A 41 -4.28 9.02 -1.50
CA ILE A 41 -3.82 7.78 -0.88
C ILE A 41 -3.99 7.90 0.64
N GLU A 42 -4.71 6.97 1.25
CA GLU A 42 -4.75 6.85 2.71
C GLU A 42 -3.47 6.19 3.19
N VAL A 43 -2.69 6.86 4.03
CA VAL A 43 -1.47 6.33 4.63
C VAL A 43 -1.66 6.21 6.14
N SER A 44 -1.34 5.04 6.68
CA SER A 44 -1.35 4.79 8.13
C SER A 44 -0.02 4.20 8.59
N VAL A 45 0.49 4.68 9.70
CA VAL A 45 1.71 4.20 10.33
C VAL A 45 1.39 3.65 11.70
N LEU A 46 1.83 2.42 11.97
CA LEU A 46 1.88 1.84 13.31
C LEU A 46 3.35 1.72 13.72
N GLN A 47 3.75 2.40 14.80
CA GLN A 47 5.14 2.44 15.25
C GLN A 47 5.30 1.78 16.62
N GLY A 48 6.17 0.76 16.67
CA GLY A 48 6.70 0.16 17.89
C GLY A 48 8.07 0.74 18.25
N LYS A 49 8.79 0.06 19.14
CA LYS A 49 10.10 0.54 19.65
C LYS A 49 11.20 0.59 18.58
N ASP A 50 11.34 -0.49 17.82
CA ASP A 50 12.43 -0.72 16.83
C ASP A 50 11.88 -1.02 15.43
N ARG A 51 10.55 -1.07 15.29
CA ARG A 51 9.86 -1.52 14.09
C ARG A 51 8.67 -0.63 13.83
N ALA A 52 8.39 -0.45 12.54
CA ALA A 52 7.18 0.20 12.09
C ALA A 52 6.44 -0.67 11.08
N MET A 53 5.17 -0.33 10.91
CA MET A 53 4.34 -0.81 9.83
C MET A 53 3.70 0.37 9.13
N VAL A 54 3.98 0.51 7.84
CA VAL A 54 3.34 1.52 6.99
C VAL A 54 2.32 0.81 6.12
N SER A 55 1.09 1.32 6.11
CA SER A 55 0.05 0.87 5.19
C SER A 55 -0.39 2.01 4.30
N ALA A 56 -0.54 1.76 3.01
CA ALA A 56 -1.04 2.75 2.05
C ALA A 56 -2.19 2.16 1.21
N VAL A 57 -3.25 2.95 1.01
CA VAL A 57 -4.47 2.54 0.34
C VAL A 57 -4.92 3.51 -0.74
N VAL A 58 -5.10 3.00 -1.97
CA VAL A 58 -5.77 3.72 -3.05
C VAL A 58 -7.23 3.27 -3.13
N GLY A 59 -8.14 4.22 -2.92
CA GLY A 59 -9.58 3.99 -3.07
C GLY A 59 -9.99 3.92 -4.54
N GLY A 60 -10.91 3.02 -4.87
CA GLY A 60 -11.54 2.97 -6.18
C GLY A 60 -10.66 2.43 -7.32
N ALA A 61 -9.62 1.67 -6.99
CA ALA A 61 -8.63 1.18 -7.95
C ALA A 61 -9.23 0.38 -9.13
N LEU A 62 -10.35 -0.33 -8.92
CA LEU A 62 -11.03 -1.05 -10.00
C LEU A 62 -11.54 -0.15 -11.13
N ARG A 63 -11.85 1.11 -10.83
CA ARG A 63 -12.39 2.08 -11.80
C ARG A 63 -11.29 2.84 -12.55
N LEU A 64 -10.03 2.65 -12.17
CA LEU A 64 -8.92 3.33 -12.82
C LEU A 64 -8.61 2.67 -14.17
N ALA A 65 -8.48 3.48 -15.21
CA ALA A 65 -7.90 3.06 -16.48
C ALA A 65 -6.40 2.75 -16.31
N ARG A 66 -5.82 2.01 -17.26
CA ARG A 66 -4.43 1.53 -17.22
C ARG A 66 -3.44 2.58 -16.72
N LYS A 67 -3.31 3.71 -17.43
CA LYS A 67 -2.31 4.74 -17.07
C LYS A 67 -2.53 5.29 -15.66
N ALA A 68 -3.78 5.61 -15.30
CA ALA A 68 -4.11 6.11 -13.97
C ALA A 68 -3.83 5.08 -12.86
N PHE A 69 -4.03 3.80 -13.14
CA PHE A 69 -3.70 2.71 -12.22
C PHE A 69 -2.19 2.55 -12.02
N GLU A 70 -1.40 2.63 -13.09
CA GLU A 70 0.07 2.61 -12.99
C GLU A 70 0.59 3.83 -12.20
N ASP A 71 0.11 5.04 -12.52
CA ASP A 71 0.51 6.27 -11.85
C ASP A 71 0.10 6.28 -10.37
N ALA A 72 -1.10 5.78 -10.05
CA ALA A 72 -1.51 5.59 -8.67
C ALA A 72 -0.62 4.59 -7.93
N THR A 73 -0.16 3.53 -8.61
CA THR A 73 0.78 2.57 -8.01
C THR A 73 2.12 3.25 -7.71
N THR A 74 2.69 4.00 -8.66
CA THR A 74 3.93 4.76 -8.45
C THR A 74 3.80 5.72 -7.27
N ALA A 75 2.77 6.56 -7.26
CA ALA A 75 2.53 7.53 -6.19
C ALA A 75 2.34 6.85 -4.82
N THR A 76 1.75 5.66 -4.78
CA THR A 76 1.58 4.90 -3.52
C THR A 76 2.92 4.43 -2.97
N TYR A 77 3.81 3.91 -3.82
CA TYR A 77 5.16 3.51 -3.40
C TYR A 77 6.01 4.72 -2.99
N GLU A 78 5.90 5.84 -3.69
CA GLU A 78 6.56 7.09 -3.30
C GLU A 78 6.07 7.59 -1.95
N ALA A 79 4.76 7.60 -1.70
CA ALA A 79 4.19 7.98 -0.42
C ALA A 79 4.72 7.07 0.70
N VAL A 80 4.76 5.75 0.48
CA VAL A 80 5.38 4.83 1.45
C VAL A 80 6.85 5.16 1.66
N ARG A 81 7.66 5.36 0.61
CA ARG A 81 9.09 5.68 0.74
C ARG A 81 9.31 6.94 1.58
N GLN A 82 8.51 7.98 1.33
CA GLN A 82 8.55 9.21 2.12
C GLN A 82 8.23 8.95 3.60
N GLU A 83 7.27 8.09 3.92
CA GLU A 83 7.05 7.65 5.32
C GLU A 83 8.31 7.01 5.90
N LEU A 84 8.93 6.08 5.16
CA LEU A 84 10.08 5.32 5.63
C LEU A 84 11.27 6.22 5.98
N GLU A 85 11.46 7.30 5.23
CA GLU A 85 12.53 8.28 5.46
C GLU A 85 12.36 9.08 6.75
N THR A 86 11.13 9.20 7.26
CA THR A 86 10.85 9.88 8.54
C THR A 86 11.01 8.95 9.75
N LEU A 87 11.13 7.64 9.54
CA LEU A 87 11.15 6.65 10.60
C LEU A 87 12.60 6.27 10.95
N THR A 88 12.86 6.08 12.24
CA THR A 88 14.13 5.52 12.72
C THR A 88 14.39 4.11 12.18
N ALA A 89 13.31 3.36 11.88
CA ALA A 89 13.36 2.06 11.22
C ALA A 89 13.16 2.23 9.70
N CYS A 90 14.21 2.52 8.95
CA CYS A 90 14.13 2.89 7.53
C CYS A 90 14.24 1.71 6.54
N HIS A 91 14.65 0.50 6.98
CA HIS A 91 14.89 -0.63 6.09
C HIS A 91 13.67 -1.57 5.96
N PRO A 92 13.07 -1.73 4.76
CA PRO A 92 11.92 -2.61 4.55
C PRO A 92 12.34 -4.09 4.65
N LEU A 93 11.65 -4.86 5.51
CA LEU A 93 11.88 -6.30 5.62
C LEU A 93 10.89 -7.11 4.78
N ARG A 94 9.64 -6.63 4.67
CA ARG A 94 8.58 -7.34 3.97
C ARG A 94 7.53 -6.38 3.42
N LEU A 95 7.10 -6.62 2.18
CA LEU A 95 5.99 -5.93 1.53
C LEU A 95 4.84 -6.92 1.23
N TRP A 96 3.60 -6.49 1.42
CA TRP A 96 2.41 -7.17 0.91
C TRP A 96 1.68 -6.25 -0.06
N ASN A 97 1.26 -6.77 -1.21
CA ASN A 97 0.48 -6.01 -2.19
C ASN A 97 -0.86 -6.71 -2.41
N PHE A 98 -1.96 -6.02 -2.10
CA PHE A 98 -3.32 -6.51 -2.32
C PHE A 98 -3.92 -5.76 -3.50
N ILE A 99 -4.10 -6.46 -4.61
CA ILE A 99 -4.56 -5.88 -5.87
C ILE A 99 -5.88 -6.54 -6.25
N PRO A 100 -6.99 -5.78 -6.33
CA PRO A 100 -8.30 -6.35 -6.63
C PRO A 100 -8.29 -6.79 -8.08
N GLU A 101 -8.86 -7.98 -8.33
CA GLU A 101 -8.92 -8.58 -9.67
C GLU A 101 -7.55 -8.63 -10.36
N LEU A 102 -6.50 -9.02 -9.62
CA LEU A 102 -5.12 -9.01 -10.09
C LEU A 102 -4.91 -9.62 -11.49
N LEU A 103 -5.66 -10.68 -11.79
CA LEU A 103 -5.60 -11.44 -13.04
C LEU A 103 -6.67 -11.00 -14.07
N ALA A 104 -7.47 -9.97 -13.80
CA ALA A 104 -8.39 -9.43 -14.79
C ALA A 104 -7.66 -8.53 -15.80
N PRO A 105 -8.14 -8.44 -17.05
CA PRO A 105 -7.60 -7.51 -18.05
C PRO A 105 -7.69 -6.04 -17.62
N LEU A 106 -6.79 -5.21 -18.16
CA LEU A 106 -6.81 -3.76 -17.96
C LEU A 106 -6.35 -3.02 -19.21
N GLY A 107 -7.30 -2.47 -19.97
CA GLY A 107 -7.03 -1.87 -21.26
C GLY A 107 -6.53 -2.94 -22.25
N ASP A 108 -5.35 -2.72 -22.81
CA ASP A 108 -4.64 -3.63 -23.72
C ASP A 108 -3.78 -4.68 -23.00
N LEU A 109 -3.69 -4.64 -21.66
CA LEU A 109 -2.92 -5.62 -20.89
C LEU A 109 -3.76 -6.84 -20.53
N PRO A 110 -3.19 -8.06 -20.61
CA PRO A 110 -3.91 -9.28 -20.25
C PRO A 110 -4.26 -9.33 -18.77
N HIS A 111 -3.41 -8.79 -17.87
CA HIS A 111 -3.64 -8.78 -16.42
C HIS A 111 -3.29 -7.42 -15.79
N ARG A 112 -4.11 -6.94 -14.83
CA ARG A 112 -3.84 -5.78 -13.95
C ARG A 112 -2.47 -5.86 -13.28
N TYR A 113 -1.99 -7.07 -12.99
CA TYR A 113 -0.65 -7.31 -12.45
C TYR A 113 0.48 -6.66 -13.27
N MET A 114 0.35 -6.61 -14.59
CA MET A 114 1.38 -6.01 -15.45
C MET A 114 1.43 -4.49 -15.27
N ALA A 115 0.29 -3.83 -15.19
CA ALA A 115 0.20 -2.40 -14.90
C ALA A 115 0.73 -2.10 -13.49
N PHE A 116 0.34 -2.91 -12.49
CA PHE A 116 0.88 -2.78 -11.14
C PHE A 116 2.42 -2.88 -11.13
N ASN A 117 2.99 -3.88 -11.80
CA ASN A 117 4.44 -4.04 -11.88
C ASN A 117 5.12 -2.89 -12.62
N ALA A 118 4.51 -2.36 -13.68
CA ALA A 118 5.04 -1.21 -14.40
C ALA A 118 5.09 0.04 -13.50
N GLY A 119 4.04 0.30 -12.72
CA GLY A 119 4.02 1.39 -11.76
C GLY A 119 5.05 1.21 -10.64
N ARG A 120 5.15 -0.01 -10.09
CA ARG A 120 6.13 -0.36 -9.04
C ARG A 120 7.58 -0.29 -9.51
N TYR A 121 7.85 -0.60 -10.79
CA TYR A 121 9.21 -0.50 -11.33
C TYR A 121 9.65 0.95 -11.50
N ARG A 122 8.70 1.88 -11.69
CA ARG A 122 8.98 3.31 -11.87
C ARG A 122 9.20 4.09 -10.56
N SER A 123 8.77 3.56 -9.42
CA SER A 123 8.80 4.23 -8.11
C SER A 123 10.14 4.22 -7.41
#